data_AF-A0A5R8P8B9-F1
#
_entry.id   AF-A0A5R8P8B9-F1
#
_cell.length_a   1.000
_cell.length_b   1.000
_cell.length_c   1.000
_cell.angle_alpha   90.00
_cell.angle_beta   90.00
_cell.angle_gamma   90.00
#
_symmetry.space_group_name_H-M   'P 1'
#
loop_
_entity.id
_entity.type
_entity.pdbx_description
1 polymer ?
#
loop_
_entity_poly.entity_id
_entity_poly.type
_entity_poly.pdbx_seq_one_letter_code
_entity_poly.pdbx_strand_id
1 'polypeptide(L)'
;MSTTTISAADRAATATESALRRDYARFHNLRTIAPHADTPAQARELLTQATTLADRWTSDPNPCARALWRELDAAVGAWNARPETTARAFRRLSQARNAGDLPVDDRSWRTLRQAAELTGHLTTTIDGSNQDSARWIPALAAGRHRNGGVSLLDRALGGRAGEPVSLDEVDAVIADTDRLLAIEEACGDRDTGAADPAFLLPPQLRPASAAAPDDADARRNNALITLQNLTAEHARLAGEWDGPPEAVDTLVARLESLLEAIRTARRAATAAGAPAAEIEAAYRAGSDGRYRHPPVPSAHADPGRNTDSTFQDETTTPDIPARQSADVAGVDAASSGAGTGTDVWVADGRSVCGGRGERAAGGEGTRS
;
A
#
# COMPACT_ATOMS: atom_id res chain seq x y z
N MET A 1 -11.11 22.67 15.31
CA MET A 1 -10.38 23.04 14.08
C MET A 1 -10.56 21.91 13.08
N SER A 2 -11.29 22.13 12.00
CA SER A 2 -11.59 21.09 10.99
C SER A 2 -10.52 21.10 9.91
N THR A 3 -9.60 20.14 9.92
CA THR A 3 -8.68 19.90 8.81
C THR A 3 -9.37 19.02 7.78
N THR A 4 -10.04 19.63 6.82
CA THR A 4 -10.57 18.97 5.63
C THR A 4 -9.43 18.29 4.89
N THR A 5 -9.47 16.96 4.78
CA THR A 5 -8.56 16.19 3.93
C THR A 5 -8.85 16.54 2.48
N ILE A 6 -8.09 17.50 1.94
CA ILE A 6 -8.22 17.99 0.56
C ILE A 6 -7.80 16.86 -0.38
N SER A 7 -8.77 16.21 -1.03
CA SER A 7 -8.53 15.23 -2.09
C SER A 7 -7.74 15.87 -3.24
N ALA A 8 -7.04 15.10 -4.08
CA ALA A 8 -6.40 15.65 -5.28
C ALA A 8 -7.40 16.40 -6.20
N ALA A 9 -8.69 16.03 -6.16
CA ALA A 9 -9.79 16.74 -6.80
C ALA A 9 -10.07 18.14 -6.20
N ASP A 10 -9.73 18.36 -4.92
CA ASP A 10 -9.89 19.64 -4.21
C ASP A 10 -8.67 20.58 -4.42
N ARG A 11 -7.56 20.10 -5.01
CA ARG A 11 -6.41 20.94 -5.44
C ARG A 11 -6.50 21.35 -6.91
N ALA A 12 -7.71 21.49 -7.45
CA ALA A 12 -7.92 22.02 -8.78
C ALA A 12 -7.61 23.53 -8.82
N ALA A 13 -7.11 24.04 -9.95
CA ALA A 13 -6.84 25.46 -10.13
C ALA A 13 -8.15 26.24 -10.38
N THR A 14 -9.21 25.55 -10.83
CA THR A 14 -10.54 26.11 -11.08
C THR A 14 -11.64 25.13 -10.65
N ALA A 15 -12.84 25.65 -10.37
CA ALA A 15 -14.02 24.83 -10.07
C ALA A 15 -14.37 23.86 -11.20
N THR A 16 -14.19 24.28 -12.46
CA THR A 16 -14.41 23.44 -13.64
C THR A 16 -13.41 22.28 -13.68
N GLU A 17 -12.13 22.52 -13.40
CA GLU A 17 -11.13 21.44 -13.30
C GLU A 17 -11.50 20.45 -12.19
N SER A 18 -11.92 20.92 -11.02
CA SER A 18 -12.33 20.03 -9.90
C SER A 18 -13.51 19.15 -10.30
N ALA A 19 -14.54 19.74 -10.91
CA ALA A 19 -15.72 19.01 -11.37
C ALA A 19 -15.35 17.96 -12.43
N LEU A 20 -14.49 18.32 -13.40
CA LEU A 20 -14.02 17.38 -14.43
C LEU A 20 -13.24 16.23 -13.81
N ARG A 21 -12.28 16.51 -12.92
CA ARG A 21 -11.47 15.47 -12.26
C ARG A 21 -12.33 14.50 -11.45
N ARG A 22 -13.34 15.00 -10.74
CA ARG A 22 -14.31 14.19 -10.01
C ARG A 22 -15.16 13.33 -10.94
N ASP A 23 -15.67 13.91 -12.02
CA ASP A 23 -16.48 13.19 -13.00
C ASP A 23 -15.66 12.12 -13.74
N TYR A 24 -14.37 12.39 -14.01
CA TYR A 24 -13.44 11.43 -14.57
C TYR A 24 -13.18 10.25 -13.62
N ALA A 25 -13.00 10.51 -12.32
CA ALA A 25 -12.90 9.45 -11.32
C ALA A 25 -14.17 8.57 -11.28
N ARG A 26 -15.35 9.19 -11.35
CA ARG A 26 -16.63 8.45 -11.44
C ARG A 26 -16.72 7.63 -12.72
N PHE A 27 -16.37 8.19 -13.86
CA PHE A 27 -16.31 7.48 -15.14
C PHE A 27 -15.42 6.24 -15.07
N HIS A 28 -14.21 6.38 -14.53
CA HIS A 28 -13.26 5.28 -14.37
C HIS A 28 -13.83 4.18 -13.46
N ASN A 29 -14.38 4.56 -12.30
CA ASN A 29 -14.95 3.61 -11.34
C ASN A 29 -16.15 2.86 -11.94
N LEU A 30 -17.06 3.55 -12.63
CA LEU A 30 -18.21 2.92 -13.30
C LEU A 30 -17.77 1.86 -14.32
N ARG A 31 -16.72 2.14 -15.10
CA ARG A 31 -16.16 1.16 -16.06
C ARG A 31 -15.48 -0.01 -15.37
N THR A 32 -14.82 0.23 -14.24
CA THR A 32 -14.12 -0.80 -13.46
C THR A 32 -15.10 -1.77 -12.81
N ILE A 33 -16.24 -1.28 -12.30
CA ILE A 33 -17.24 -2.12 -11.61
C ILE A 33 -18.22 -2.82 -12.56
N ALA A 34 -18.45 -2.29 -13.77
CA ALA A 34 -19.46 -2.81 -14.69
C ALA A 34 -19.32 -4.32 -15.03
N PRO A 35 -18.11 -4.88 -15.22
CA PRO A 35 -17.92 -6.33 -15.43
C PRO A 35 -18.32 -7.19 -14.22
N HIS A 36 -18.44 -6.60 -13.04
CA HIS A 36 -18.75 -7.26 -11.77
C HIS A 36 -20.20 -7.01 -11.32
N ALA A 37 -21.06 -6.47 -12.18
CA ALA A 37 -22.47 -6.25 -11.86
C ALA A 37 -23.24 -7.58 -11.74
N ASP A 38 -24.24 -7.63 -10.85
CA ASP A 38 -25.04 -8.84 -10.59
C ASP A 38 -25.86 -9.27 -11.81
N THR A 39 -26.20 -8.31 -12.68
CA THR A 39 -26.99 -8.58 -13.89
C THR A 39 -26.42 -7.88 -15.13
N PRO A 40 -26.63 -8.45 -16.34
CA PRO A 40 -26.25 -7.80 -17.59
C PRO A 40 -26.99 -6.48 -17.86
N ALA A 41 -28.16 -6.27 -17.25
CA ALA A 41 -28.91 -5.02 -17.35
C ALA A 41 -28.22 -3.90 -16.53
N GLN A 42 -27.81 -4.22 -15.31
CA GLN A 42 -27.06 -3.31 -14.45
C GLN A 42 -25.69 -2.97 -15.05
N ALA A 43 -24.97 -3.94 -15.63
CA ALA A 43 -23.72 -3.68 -16.35
C ALA A 43 -23.91 -2.64 -17.48
N ARG A 44 -24.98 -2.77 -18.27
CA ARG A 44 -25.32 -1.83 -19.34
C ARG A 44 -25.66 -0.43 -18.81
N GLU A 45 -26.37 -0.35 -17.69
CA GLU A 45 -26.69 0.92 -17.06
C GLU A 45 -25.42 1.66 -16.61
N LEU A 46 -24.51 0.96 -15.91
CA LEU A 46 -23.23 1.53 -15.45
C LEU A 46 -22.39 2.05 -16.62
N LEU A 47 -22.30 1.27 -17.72
CA LEU A 47 -21.60 1.69 -18.93
C LEU A 47 -22.28 2.89 -19.60
N THR A 48 -23.61 2.96 -19.61
CA THR A 48 -24.37 4.11 -20.16
C THR A 48 -24.09 5.39 -19.36
N GLN A 49 -24.06 5.28 -18.03
CA GLN A 49 -23.70 6.39 -17.15
C GLN A 49 -22.26 6.86 -17.40
N ALA A 50 -21.32 5.93 -17.58
CA ALA A 50 -19.93 6.26 -17.91
C ALA A 50 -19.83 7.00 -19.26
N THR A 51 -20.48 6.48 -20.32
CA THR A 51 -20.48 7.12 -21.64
C THR A 51 -21.08 8.53 -21.58
N THR A 52 -22.17 8.73 -20.83
CA THR A 52 -22.78 10.07 -20.66
C THR A 52 -21.82 11.08 -20.03
N LEU A 53 -21.01 10.66 -19.05
CA LEU A 53 -19.97 11.51 -18.45
C LEU A 53 -18.86 11.84 -19.45
N ALA A 54 -18.42 10.85 -20.24
CA ALA A 54 -17.40 11.05 -21.25
C ALA A 54 -17.89 11.99 -22.37
N ASP A 55 -19.09 11.78 -22.89
CA ASP A 55 -19.68 12.60 -23.96
C ASP A 55 -19.80 14.06 -23.55
N ARG A 56 -20.23 14.32 -22.30
CA ARG A 56 -20.32 15.67 -21.74
C ARG A 56 -18.98 16.40 -21.79
N TRP A 57 -17.90 15.77 -21.32
CA TRP A 57 -16.59 16.43 -21.21
C TRP A 57 -15.79 16.43 -22.51
N THR A 58 -16.01 15.45 -23.39
CA THR A 58 -15.41 15.41 -24.73
C THR A 58 -16.09 16.37 -25.71
N SER A 59 -17.36 16.69 -25.49
CA SER A 59 -18.12 17.68 -26.29
C SER A 59 -18.22 19.05 -25.62
N ASP A 60 -17.59 19.24 -24.46
CA ASP A 60 -17.65 20.49 -23.70
C ASP A 60 -17.15 21.66 -24.57
N PRO A 61 -17.80 22.84 -24.58
CA PRO A 61 -17.36 23.99 -25.37
C PRO A 61 -15.93 24.45 -25.06
N ASN A 62 -15.47 24.26 -23.82
CA ASN A 62 -14.14 24.68 -23.37
C ASN A 62 -13.03 23.74 -23.89
N PRO A 63 -12.12 24.21 -24.75
CA PRO A 63 -11.04 23.38 -25.28
C PRO A 63 -10.06 22.91 -24.21
N CYS A 64 -9.80 23.71 -23.16
CA CYS A 64 -8.88 23.32 -22.09
C CYS A 64 -9.49 22.15 -21.26
N ALA A 65 -10.82 22.08 -21.12
CA ALA A 65 -11.53 20.96 -20.46
C ALA A 65 -11.46 19.67 -21.30
N ARG A 66 -11.75 19.75 -22.61
CA ARG A 66 -11.59 18.61 -23.52
C ARG A 66 -10.16 18.06 -23.54
N ALA A 67 -9.17 18.96 -23.52
CA ALA A 67 -7.76 18.57 -23.42
C ALA A 67 -7.46 17.85 -22.09
N LEU A 68 -7.97 18.35 -20.96
CA LEU A 68 -7.74 17.72 -19.65
C LEU A 68 -8.35 16.32 -19.58
N TRP A 69 -9.55 16.12 -20.14
CA TRP A 69 -10.17 14.80 -20.21
C TRP A 69 -9.28 13.80 -20.98
N ARG A 70 -8.77 14.20 -22.15
CA ARG A 70 -7.86 13.38 -22.95
C ARG A 70 -6.52 13.11 -22.26
N GLU A 71 -5.98 14.09 -21.55
CA GLU A 71 -4.75 13.93 -20.77
C GLU A 71 -4.93 12.93 -19.61
N LEU A 72 -6.06 12.97 -18.91
CA LEU A 72 -6.39 11.99 -17.87
C LEU A 72 -6.54 10.59 -18.46
N ASP A 73 -7.23 10.46 -19.60
CA ASP A 73 -7.40 9.19 -20.31
C ASP A 73 -6.06 8.58 -20.77
N ALA A 74 -5.20 9.40 -21.37
CA ALA A 74 -3.86 8.98 -21.75
C ALA A 74 -3.00 8.60 -20.53
N ALA A 75 -3.09 9.34 -19.43
CA ALA A 75 -2.33 9.07 -18.22
C ALA A 75 -2.77 7.74 -17.57
N VAL A 76 -4.08 7.48 -17.46
CA VAL A 76 -4.60 6.19 -16.98
C VAL A 76 -4.19 5.06 -17.91
N GLY A 77 -4.28 5.26 -19.23
CA GLY A 77 -3.81 4.30 -20.23
C GLY A 77 -2.32 3.95 -20.06
N ALA A 78 -1.46 4.95 -19.82
CA ALA A 78 -0.03 4.73 -19.59
C ALA A 78 0.27 3.95 -18.31
N TRP A 79 -0.49 4.20 -17.24
CA TRP A 79 -0.39 3.43 -16.00
C TRP A 79 -0.81 1.97 -16.20
N ASN A 80 -1.94 1.73 -16.87
CA ASN A 80 -2.42 0.38 -17.13
C ASN A 80 -1.52 -0.42 -18.09
N ALA A 81 -0.95 0.24 -19.12
CA ALA A 81 -0.13 -0.43 -20.11
C ALA A 81 1.30 -0.70 -19.64
N ARG A 82 1.88 0.20 -18.81
CA ARG A 82 3.30 0.15 -18.41
C ARG A 82 3.50 0.60 -16.95
N PRO A 83 2.92 -0.11 -15.97
CA PRO A 83 2.83 0.38 -14.60
C PRO A 83 4.20 0.66 -13.95
N GLU A 84 5.20 -0.21 -14.13
CA GLU A 84 6.52 -0.03 -13.52
C GLU A 84 7.28 1.14 -14.14
N THR A 85 7.21 1.28 -15.46
CA THR A 85 7.86 2.36 -16.21
C THR A 85 7.25 3.70 -15.83
N THR A 86 5.91 3.78 -15.83
CA THR A 86 5.18 4.99 -15.44
C THR A 86 5.43 5.33 -13.97
N ALA A 87 5.50 4.34 -13.08
CA ALA A 87 5.86 4.54 -11.67
C ALA A 87 7.27 5.11 -11.48
N ARG A 88 8.27 4.56 -12.18
CA ARG A 88 9.65 5.07 -12.11
C ARG A 88 9.74 6.50 -12.62
N ALA A 89 9.10 6.80 -13.76
CA ALA A 89 9.04 8.15 -14.31
C ALA A 89 8.35 9.12 -13.34
N PHE A 90 7.21 8.72 -12.77
CA PHE A 90 6.49 9.52 -11.78
C PHE A 90 7.33 9.79 -10.53
N ARG A 91 8.02 8.79 -9.97
CA ARG A 91 8.91 8.98 -8.80
C ARG A 91 10.06 9.94 -9.09
N ARG A 92 10.70 9.83 -10.25
CA ARG A 92 11.76 10.77 -10.67
C ARG A 92 11.23 12.20 -10.78
N LEU A 93 10.06 12.36 -11.40
CA LEU A 93 9.38 13.66 -11.52
C LEU A 93 9.02 14.24 -10.15
N SER A 94 8.55 13.39 -9.23
CA SER A 94 8.21 13.74 -7.85
C SER A 94 9.43 14.27 -7.10
N GLN A 95 10.55 13.56 -7.20
CA GLN A 95 11.82 13.91 -6.55
C GLN A 95 12.35 15.24 -7.10
N ALA A 96 12.41 15.40 -8.42
CA ALA A 96 12.86 16.64 -9.05
C ALA A 96 11.98 17.84 -8.68
N ARG A 97 10.66 17.64 -8.60
CA ARG A 97 9.71 18.67 -8.15
C ARG A 97 9.93 19.06 -6.69
N ASN A 98 10.14 18.10 -5.80
CA ASN A 98 10.38 18.35 -4.37
C ASN A 98 11.72 19.03 -4.11
N ALA A 99 12.73 18.74 -4.93
CA ALA A 99 14.03 19.40 -4.88
C ALA A 99 14.00 20.83 -5.47
N GLY A 100 12.96 21.16 -6.25
CA GLY A 100 12.89 22.43 -6.98
C GLY A 100 13.77 22.47 -8.24
N ASP A 101 14.31 21.32 -8.65
CA ASP A 101 15.28 21.19 -9.76
C ASP A 101 14.63 21.38 -11.14
N LEU A 102 13.32 21.14 -11.25
CA LEU A 102 12.59 21.23 -12.51
C LEU A 102 11.28 22.02 -12.35
N PRO A 103 10.98 22.99 -13.24
CA PRO A 103 9.66 23.59 -13.33
C PRO A 103 8.68 22.55 -13.91
N VAL A 104 8.14 21.69 -13.05
CA VAL A 104 7.11 20.72 -13.44
C VAL A 104 5.76 21.42 -13.51
N ASP A 105 5.10 21.38 -14.67
CA ASP A 105 3.75 21.89 -14.83
C ASP A 105 2.78 21.27 -13.80
N ASP A 106 2.11 22.13 -13.03
CA ASP A 106 1.24 21.74 -11.93
C ASP A 106 0.04 20.92 -12.39
N ARG A 107 -0.45 21.17 -13.61
CA ARG A 107 -1.55 20.41 -14.19
C ARG A 107 -1.08 19.01 -14.57
N SER A 108 0.03 18.86 -15.31
CA SER A 108 0.60 17.55 -15.66
C SER A 108 0.88 16.71 -14.42
N TRP A 109 1.47 17.32 -13.39
CA TRP A 109 1.72 16.66 -12.11
C TRP A 109 0.43 16.14 -11.45
N ARG A 110 -0.59 16.99 -11.33
CA ARG A 110 -1.90 16.60 -10.75
C ARG A 110 -2.60 15.52 -11.59
N THR A 111 -2.49 15.57 -12.91
CA THR A 111 -3.04 14.55 -13.83
C THR A 111 -2.37 13.20 -13.62
N LEU A 112 -1.04 13.13 -13.61
CA LEU A 112 -0.30 11.88 -13.38
C LEU A 112 -0.58 11.29 -11.99
N ARG A 113 -0.62 12.14 -10.97
CA ARG A 113 -0.92 11.73 -9.60
C ARG A 113 -2.34 11.15 -9.50
N GLN A 114 -3.34 11.84 -10.05
CA GLN A 114 -4.72 11.34 -10.03
C GLN A 114 -4.84 10.01 -10.79
N ALA A 115 -4.17 9.87 -11.94
CA ALA A 115 -4.17 8.61 -12.68
C ALA A 115 -3.54 7.47 -11.87
N ALA A 116 -2.45 7.74 -11.15
CA ALA A 116 -1.81 6.77 -10.25
C ALA A 116 -2.73 6.36 -9.09
N GLU A 117 -3.50 7.31 -8.53
CA GLU A 117 -4.49 7.06 -7.48
C GLU A 117 -5.64 6.19 -8.01
N LEU A 118 -6.18 6.50 -9.19
CA LEU A 118 -7.30 5.75 -9.81
C LEU A 118 -6.93 4.33 -10.21
N THR A 119 -5.67 4.09 -10.58
CA THR A 119 -5.16 2.77 -10.98
C THR A 119 -4.62 1.96 -9.80
N GLY A 120 -4.59 2.53 -8.59
CA GLY A 120 -4.07 1.87 -7.39
C GLY A 120 -2.54 1.75 -7.33
N HIS A 121 -1.81 2.43 -8.23
CA HIS A 121 -0.35 2.42 -8.23
C HIS A 121 0.28 3.47 -7.30
N LEU A 122 -0.52 4.41 -6.79
CA LEU A 122 -0.14 5.23 -5.65
C LEU A 122 -0.84 4.69 -4.41
N THR A 123 -0.09 4.00 -3.55
CA THR A 123 -0.50 3.80 -2.17
C THR A 123 -0.47 5.18 -1.53
N THR A 124 -1.63 5.81 -1.38
CA THR A 124 -1.72 6.92 -0.44
C THR A 124 -1.39 6.32 0.91
N THR A 125 -0.22 6.63 1.46
CA THR A 125 0.02 6.39 2.88
C THR A 125 -1.15 7.04 3.59
N ILE A 126 -2.05 6.24 4.15
CA ILE A 126 -3.08 6.72 5.06
C ILE A 126 -2.29 7.03 6.34
N ASP A 127 -1.49 8.09 6.30
CA ASP A 127 -0.86 8.67 7.47
C ASP A 127 -2.00 9.26 8.30
N GLY A 128 -2.49 8.45 9.24
CA GLY A 128 -3.57 8.80 10.13
C GLY A 128 -4.88 8.11 9.77
N SER A 129 -5.09 6.97 10.43
CA SER A 129 -6.39 6.52 10.92
C SER A 129 -7.09 7.66 11.68
N ASN A 130 -7.71 8.58 10.94
CA ASN A 130 -8.60 9.62 11.45
C ASN A 130 -9.95 9.60 10.69
N GLN A 131 -10.14 8.63 9.80
CA GLN A 131 -11.30 8.59 8.88
C GLN A 131 -12.40 7.61 9.26
N ASP A 132 -12.25 6.77 10.30
CA ASP A 132 -13.25 5.72 10.54
C ASP A 132 -13.60 5.48 12.02
N SER A 133 -14.13 6.51 12.67
CA SER A 133 -14.91 6.34 13.91
C SER A 133 -15.93 7.46 14.15
N ALA A 134 -15.73 8.65 13.57
CA ALA A 134 -16.60 9.80 13.84
C ALA A 134 -17.78 9.99 12.86
N ARG A 135 -17.90 9.19 11.78
CA ARG A 135 -18.93 9.40 10.73
C ARG A 135 -19.90 8.25 10.50
N TRP A 136 -19.68 7.07 11.07
CA TRP A 136 -20.69 6.04 11.04
C TRP A 136 -21.59 6.15 12.27
N ILE A 137 -22.62 7.01 12.14
CA ILE A 137 -23.79 6.98 13.02
C ILE A 137 -24.89 6.30 12.19
N PRO A 138 -25.28 5.05 12.50
CA PRO A 138 -26.45 4.44 11.89
C PRO A 138 -27.66 5.34 12.16
N ALA A 139 -28.34 5.79 11.11
CA ALA A 139 -29.59 6.51 11.25
C ALA A 139 -30.59 5.58 11.92
N LEU A 140 -30.94 5.86 13.18
CA LEU A 140 -32.04 5.20 13.88
C LEU A 140 -33.34 5.53 13.14
N ALA A 141 -33.77 4.62 12.27
CA ALA A 141 -35.07 4.68 11.65
C ALA A 141 -36.14 4.52 12.74
N ALA A 142 -36.85 5.62 13.00
CA ALA A 142 -38.08 5.60 13.77
C ALA A 142 -39.15 4.78 13.00
N GLY A 143 -39.63 3.68 13.58
CA GLY A 143 -40.89 3.09 13.13
C GLY A 143 -40.98 1.56 13.22
N ARG A 144 -41.50 1.08 14.36
CA ARG A 144 -42.36 -0.11 14.55
C ARG A 144 -42.03 -1.38 13.73
N HIS A 145 -41.55 -2.40 14.46
CA HIS A 145 -42.27 -3.69 14.52
C HIS A 145 -42.16 -4.30 15.91
N ARG A 146 -43.32 -4.46 16.57
CA ARG A 146 -43.51 -5.28 17.76
C ARG A 146 -43.65 -6.74 17.31
N ASN A 147 -42.84 -7.65 17.87
CA ASN A 147 -43.31 -8.74 18.75
C ASN A 147 -42.24 -9.84 18.92
N GLY A 148 -41.81 -10.04 20.17
CA GLY A 148 -41.76 -11.37 20.80
C GLY A 148 -40.57 -12.28 20.51
N GLY A 149 -39.48 -12.09 21.27
CA GLY A 149 -38.45 -13.12 21.47
C GLY A 149 -37.08 -12.50 21.67
N VAL A 150 -36.68 -12.28 22.93
CA VAL A 150 -35.33 -11.76 23.27
C VAL A 150 -34.32 -12.85 22.93
N SER A 151 -33.72 -12.73 21.74
CA SER A 151 -32.58 -13.54 21.31
C SER A 151 -31.36 -13.14 22.11
N LEU A 152 -30.61 -14.13 22.62
CA LEU A 152 -29.35 -13.92 23.34
C LEU A 152 -28.32 -13.09 22.53
N LEU A 153 -28.45 -13.05 21.21
CA LEU A 153 -27.64 -12.21 20.32
C LEU A 153 -27.86 -10.70 20.52
N ASP A 154 -29.06 -10.29 20.93
CA ASP A 154 -29.39 -8.86 21.17
C ASP A 154 -28.72 -8.34 22.47
N ARG A 155 -28.36 -9.24 23.38
CA ARG A 155 -27.64 -8.93 24.63
C ARG A 155 -26.14 -8.76 24.41
N ALA A 156 -25.56 -9.48 23.45
CA ALA A 156 -24.12 -9.39 23.15
C ALA A 156 -23.74 -8.13 22.34
N LEU A 157 -24.70 -7.47 21.69
CA LEU A 157 -24.48 -6.36 20.76
C LEU A 157 -24.90 -4.98 21.30
N GLY A 158 -25.01 -4.81 22.62
CA GLY A 158 -25.16 -3.49 23.26
C GLY A 158 -26.58 -2.91 23.26
N GLY A 159 -27.62 -3.74 23.08
CA GLY A 159 -29.01 -3.34 23.31
C GLY A 159 -29.28 -3.06 24.79
N ARG A 160 -29.34 -1.76 25.17
CA ARG A 160 -29.58 -1.33 26.55
C ARG A 160 -30.95 -1.79 27.07
N ALA A 161 -30.94 -2.60 28.12
CA ALA A 161 -31.96 -2.57 29.15
C ALA A 161 -31.33 -2.76 30.53
N GLY A 162 -31.23 -1.63 31.25
CA GLY A 162 -31.65 -1.57 32.65
C GLY A 162 -30.68 -1.95 33.77
N GLU A 163 -29.43 -1.48 33.77
CA GLU A 163 -28.70 -1.26 35.03
C GLU A 163 -27.55 -0.26 34.82
N PRO A 164 -27.36 0.75 35.70
CA PRO A 164 -26.16 1.57 35.66
C PRO A 164 -24.96 0.70 36.06
N VAL A 165 -24.01 0.50 35.15
CA VAL A 165 -22.71 -0.12 35.43
C VAL A 165 -22.08 0.65 36.59
N SER A 166 -21.83 -0.03 37.72
CA SER A 166 -21.20 0.59 38.89
C SER A 166 -19.75 0.94 38.57
N LEU A 167 -19.24 2.03 39.13
CA LEU A 167 -17.81 2.35 39.05
C LEU A 167 -16.96 1.22 39.65
N ASP A 168 -17.49 0.49 40.63
CA ASP A 168 -16.82 -0.68 41.21
C ASP A 168 -16.62 -1.83 40.20
N GLU A 169 -17.54 -1.97 39.24
CA GLU A 169 -17.45 -2.99 38.18
C GLU A 169 -16.39 -2.58 37.14
N VAL A 170 -16.29 -1.28 36.83
CA VAL A 170 -15.23 -0.74 35.97
C VAL A 170 -13.87 -0.90 36.63
N ASP A 171 -13.76 -0.60 37.94
CA ASP A 171 -12.53 -0.75 38.70
C ASP A 171 -12.10 -2.22 38.80
N ALA A 172 -13.05 -3.15 38.93
CA ALA A 172 -12.77 -4.59 38.89
C ALA A 172 -12.23 -5.06 37.53
N VAL A 173 -12.77 -4.54 36.42
CA VAL A 173 -12.28 -4.86 35.06
C VAL A 173 -10.89 -4.26 34.81
N ILE A 174 -10.61 -3.05 35.31
CA ILE A 174 -9.29 -2.44 35.22
C ILE A 174 -8.28 -3.27 36.02
N ALA A 175 -8.62 -3.65 37.26
CA ALA A 175 -7.76 -4.49 38.09
C ALA A 175 -7.48 -5.87 37.46
N ASP A 176 -8.47 -6.48 36.80
CA ASP A 176 -8.29 -7.75 36.09
C ASP A 176 -7.40 -7.60 34.84
N THR A 177 -7.53 -6.47 34.13
CA THR A 177 -6.69 -6.16 32.97
C THR A 177 -5.24 -5.89 33.38
N ASP A 178 -5.01 -5.14 34.47
CA ASP A 178 -3.68 -4.89 35.02
C ASP A 178 -3.04 -6.20 35.51
N ARG A 179 -3.83 -7.09 36.12
CA ARG A 179 -3.38 -8.44 36.50
C ARG A 179 -2.97 -9.28 35.29
N LEU A 180 -3.75 -9.25 34.21
CA LEU A 180 -3.43 -9.96 32.97
C LEU A 180 -2.15 -9.42 32.31
N LEU A 181 -1.96 -8.10 32.29
CA LEU A 181 -0.74 -7.45 31.81
C LEU A 181 0.49 -7.79 32.66
N ALA A 182 0.34 -7.84 33.99
CA ALA A 182 1.43 -8.26 34.88
C ALA A 182 1.80 -9.74 34.70
N ILE A 183 0.82 -10.60 34.41
CA ILE A 183 1.07 -12.02 34.06
C ILE A 183 1.74 -12.12 32.69
N GLU A 184 1.35 -11.31 31.71
CA GLU A 184 2.02 -11.23 30.41
C GLU A 184 3.46 -10.72 30.55
N GLU A 185 3.74 -9.74 31.40
CA GLU A 185 5.11 -9.25 31.65
C GLU A 185 5.96 -10.27 32.43
N ALA A 186 5.34 -11.08 33.29
CA ALA A 186 6.00 -12.15 34.04
C ALA A 186 6.26 -13.42 33.21
N CYS A 187 5.36 -13.74 32.28
CA CYS A 187 5.44 -14.91 31.37
C CYS A 187 6.01 -14.56 30.00
N GLY A 188 6.07 -13.27 29.67
CA GLY A 188 6.65 -12.71 28.47
C GLY A 188 8.13 -12.97 28.48
N ASP A 189 8.55 -13.70 27.45
CA ASP A 189 9.92 -14.03 27.14
C ASP A 189 10.83 -12.83 27.39
N ARG A 190 11.60 -12.91 28.48
CA ARG A 190 12.89 -12.23 28.55
C ARG A 190 13.75 -12.90 27.49
N ASP A 191 13.55 -12.49 26.24
CA ASP A 191 14.56 -12.61 25.21
C ASP A 191 15.66 -11.62 25.62
N THR A 192 16.42 -12.06 26.63
CA THR A 192 17.69 -11.50 27.04
C THR A 192 18.44 -11.23 25.77
N GLY A 193 18.74 -9.96 25.49
CA GLY A 193 19.60 -9.49 24.40
C GLY A 193 21.04 -9.99 24.51
N ALA A 194 21.18 -11.31 24.62
CA ALA A 194 22.38 -12.12 24.62
C ALA A 194 22.44 -12.93 23.30
N ALA A 195 21.89 -12.39 22.22
CA ALA A 195 22.36 -12.67 20.87
C ALA A 195 23.78 -12.08 20.72
N ASP A 196 24.70 -12.82 21.33
CA ASP A 196 26.11 -13.01 21.09
C ASP A 196 26.78 -12.04 20.08
N PRO A 197 27.75 -11.21 20.51
CA PRO A 197 28.56 -10.38 19.62
C PRO A 197 29.47 -11.20 18.67
N ALA A 198 29.33 -12.52 18.59
CA ALA A 198 29.99 -13.40 17.63
C ALA A 198 29.82 -12.97 16.16
N PHE A 199 28.75 -12.23 15.82
CA PHE A 199 28.60 -11.63 14.48
C PHE A 199 29.61 -10.51 14.17
N LEU A 200 30.25 -9.94 15.20
CA LEU A 200 31.30 -8.93 15.07
C LEU A 200 32.71 -9.53 14.94
N LEU A 201 32.87 -10.85 15.15
CA LEU A 201 34.14 -11.53 14.96
C LEU A 201 34.40 -11.86 13.48
N PRO A 202 35.65 -11.73 12.99
CA PRO A 202 36.04 -12.16 11.65
C PRO A 202 35.72 -13.64 11.39
N PRO A 203 35.42 -14.04 10.14
CA PRO A 203 34.89 -15.37 9.80
C PRO A 203 35.71 -16.56 10.31
N GLN A 204 37.02 -16.36 10.53
CA GLN A 204 37.97 -17.40 10.91
C GLN A 204 37.94 -17.75 12.42
N LEU A 205 37.29 -16.93 13.25
CA LEU A 205 37.25 -17.09 14.71
C LEU A 205 35.85 -17.42 15.25
N ARG A 206 34.87 -17.64 14.36
CA ARG A 206 33.53 -18.04 14.78
C ARG A 206 33.53 -19.54 15.08
N PRO A 207 33.03 -20.00 16.24
CA PRO A 207 32.86 -21.44 16.48
C PRO A 207 31.91 -22.02 15.42
N ALA A 208 32.23 -23.20 14.90
CA ALA A 208 31.38 -23.88 13.92
C ALA A 208 30.04 -24.22 14.59
N SER A 209 28.99 -23.46 14.25
CA SER A 209 27.64 -23.68 14.76
C SER A 209 27.14 -25.04 14.29
N ALA A 210 26.89 -25.95 15.23
CA ALA A 210 26.17 -27.19 14.99
C ALA A 210 24.69 -26.82 14.78
N ALA A 211 24.31 -26.67 13.51
CA ALA A 211 22.96 -26.26 13.11
C ALA A 211 21.90 -27.21 13.70
N ALA A 212 20.92 -26.63 14.38
CA ALA A 212 19.70 -27.32 14.75
C ALA A 212 18.97 -27.82 13.47
N PRO A 213 18.29 -28.97 13.51
CA PRO A 213 17.65 -29.59 12.35
C PRO A 213 16.59 -28.71 11.67
N ASP A 214 15.94 -27.80 12.40
CA ASP A 214 14.89 -26.91 11.87
C ASP A 214 15.42 -25.90 10.83
N ASP A 215 16.71 -25.54 10.88
CA ASP A 215 17.34 -24.65 9.91
C ASP A 215 17.62 -25.32 8.56
N ALA A 216 17.72 -26.65 8.51
CA ALA A 216 18.02 -27.37 7.27
C ALA A 216 16.79 -27.41 6.35
N ASP A 217 15.61 -27.66 6.91
CA ASP A 217 14.35 -27.68 6.17
C ASP A 217 13.97 -26.28 5.67
N ALA A 218 14.14 -25.24 6.50
CA ALA A 218 13.93 -23.85 6.09
C ALA A 218 14.85 -23.43 4.95
N ARG A 219 16.15 -23.76 5.03
CA ARG A 219 17.13 -23.50 3.95
C ARG A 219 16.77 -24.26 2.67
N ARG A 220 16.36 -25.53 2.77
CA ARG A 220 15.91 -26.34 1.63
C ARG A 220 14.71 -25.71 0.95
N ASN A 221 13.68 -25.37 1.71
CA ASN A 221 12.44 -24.80 1.17
C ASN A 221 12.68 -23.43 0.51
N ASN A 222 13.49 -22.56 1.13
CA ASN A 222 13.86 -21.26 0.56
C ASN A 222 14.65 -21.39 -0.76
N ALA A 223 15.57 -22.35 -0.84
CA ALA A 223 16.32 -22.61 -2.07
C ALA A 223 15.40 -23.08 -3.22
N LEU A 224 14.43 -23.95 -2.93
CA LEU A 224 13.46 -24.42 -3.92
C LEU A 224 12.50 -23.30 -4.38
N ILE A 225 12.03 -22.46 -3.47
CA ILE A 225 11.21 -21.28 -3.79
C ILE A 225 11.99 -20.33 -4.71
N THR A 226 13.25 -20.07 -4.38
CA THR A 226 14.12 -19.19 -5.18
C THR A 226 14.32 -19.73 -6.59
N LEU A 227 14.61 -21.03 -6.73
CA LEU A 227 14.76 -21.68 -8.03
C LEU A 227 13.50 -21.57 -8.89
N GLN A 228 12.33 -21.86 -8.30
CA GLN A 228 11.05 -21.79 -9.00
C GLN A 228 10.75 -20.38 -9.49
N ASN A 229 10.90 -19.37 -8.63
CA ASN A 229 10.60 -17.97 -8.97
C ASN A 229 11.55 -17.40 -10.02
N LEU A 230 12.85 -17.72 -9.97
CA LEU A 230 13.81 -17.31 -10.99
C LEU A 230 13.50 -17.94 -12.36
N THR A 231 13.08 -19.21 -12.35
CA THR A 231 12.70 -19.92 -13.59
C THR A 231 11.41 -19.37 -14.19
N ALA A 232 10.43 -19.00 -13.36
CA ALA A 232 9.21 -18.33 -13.79
C ALA A 232 9.48 -16.95 -14.40
N GLU A 233 10.38 -16.16 -13.79
CA GLU A 233 10.74 -14.85 -14.33
C GLU A 233 11.49 -14.97 -15.66
N HIS A 234 12.38 -15.96 -15.80
CA HIS A 234 13.05 -16.24 -17.07
C HIS A 234 12.04 -16.65 -18.17
N ALA A 235 11.11 -17.57 -17.87
CA ALA A 235 10.09 -18.00 -18.82
C ALA A 235 9.18 -16.85 -19.26
N ARG A 236 8.75 -16.00 -18.31
CA ARG A 236 7.95 -14.81 -18.57
C ARG A 236 8.66 -13.83 -19.51
N LEU A 237 9.91 -13.46 -19.18
CA LEU A 237 10.68 -12.51 -19.99
C LEU A 237 11.02 -13.05 -21.39
N ALA A 238 11.24 -14.36 -21.52
CA ALA A 238 11.51 -14.98 -22.81
C ALA A 238 10.25 -15.07 -23.70
N GLY A 239 9.06 -15.24 -23.11
CA GLY A 239 7.80 -15.43 -23.83
C GLY A 239 7.04 -14.15 -24.17
N GLU A 240 7.16 -13.10 -23.35
CA GLU A 240 6.30 -11.92 -23.41
C GLU A 240 7.01 -10.63 -23.88
N TRP A 241 8.24 -10.71 -24.40
CA TRP A 241 8.96 -9.52 -24.80
C TRP A 241 8.36 -8.86 -26.07
N ASP A 242 7.75 -7.69 -25.87
CA ASP A 242 7.19 -6.80 -26.90
C ASP A 242 7.94 -5.45 -26.97
N GLY A 243 9.12 -5.37 -26.35
CA GLY A 243 9.92 -4.15 -26.27
C GLY A 243 10.58 -3.74 -27.59
N PRO A 244 11.09 -2.50 -27.67
CA PRO A 244 11.71 -1.97 -28.88
C PRO A 244 12.98 -2.76 -29.27
N PRO A 245 13.30 -2.86 -30.58
CA PRO A 245 14.43 -3.64 -31.07
C PRO A 245 15.78 -3.14 -30.53
N GLU A 246 15.89 -1.85 -30.19
CA GLU A 246 17.09 -1.23 -29.62
C GLU A 246 17.42 -1.74 -28.20
N ALA A 247 16.45 -2.33 -27.49
CA ALA A 247 16.63 -2.86 -26.14
C ALA A 247 16.91 -4.38 -26.11
N VAL A 248 17.04 -5.03 -27.27
CA VAL A 248 17.26 -6.49 -27.37
C VAL A 248 18.54 -6.92 -26.65
N ASP A 249 19.64 -6.18 -26.79
CA ASP A 249 20.90 -6.53 -26.11
C ASP A 249 20.76 -6.48 -24.58
N THR A 250 19.94 -5.55 -24.06
CA THR A 250 19.65 -5.46 -22.63
C THR A 250 18.80 -6.64 -22.16
N LEU A 251 17.81 -7.06 -22.96
CA LEU A 251 17.02 -8.26 -22.68
C LEU A 251 17.90 -9.51 -22.67
N VAL A 252 18.77 -9.68 -23.67
CA VAL A 252 19.68 -10.83 -23.76
C VAL A 252 20.57 -10.90 -22.52
N ALA A 253 21.22 -9.79 -22.15
CA ALA A 253 22.04 -9.73 -20.94
C ALA A 253 21.24 -10.07 -19.67
N ARG A 254 19.97 -9.66 -19.61
CA ARG A 254 19.07 -9.99 -18.48
C ARG A 254 18.71 -11.46 -18.43
N LEU A 255 18.39 -12.08 -19.56
CA LEU A 255 18.08 -13.52 -19.65
C LEU A 255 19.30 -14.36 -19.28
N GLU A 256 20.50 -13.99 -19.75
CA GLU A 256 21.75 -14.66 -19.37
C GLU A 256 22.04 -14.57 -17.87
N SER A 257 21.83 -13.38 -17.29
CA SER A 257 21.94 -13.17 -15.85
C SER A 257 20.97 -14.07 -15.05
N LEU A 258 19.73 -14.22 -15.54
CA LEU A 258 18.74 -15.11 -14.92
C LEU A 258 19.14 -16.58 -15.05
N LEU A 259 19.66 -17.02 -16.19
CA LEU A 259 20.16 -18.40 -16.35
C LEU A 259 21.29 -18.71 -15.36
N GLU A 260 22.21 -17.78 -15.13
CA GLU A 260 23.27 -17.99 -14.14
C GLU A 260 22.74 -18.00 -12.70
N ALA A 261 21.75 -17.15 -12.39
CA ALA A 261 21.06 -17.18 -11.11
C ALA A 261 20.33 -18.52 -10.88
N ILE A 262 19.67 -19.07 -11.91
CA ILE A 262 19.00 -20.39 -11.87
C ILE A 262 20.02 -21.51 -11.61
N ARG A 263 21.17 -21.52 -12.29
CA ARG A 263 22.25 -22.50 -12.03
C ARG A 263 22.76 -22.41 -10.60
N THR A 264 22.89 -21.18 -10.08
CA THR A 264 23.32 -20.94 -8.70
C THR A 264 22.27 -21.40 -7.68
N ALA A 265 20.99 -21.12 -7.90
CA ALA A 265 19.90 -21.59 -7.07
C ALA A 265 19.80 -23.13 -7.05
N ARG A 266 20.05 -23.79 -8.20
CA ARG A 266 20.10 -25.26 -8.27
C ARG A 266 21.22 -25.83 -7.40
N ARG A 267 22.42 -25.26 -7.45
CA ARG A 267 23.54 -25.64 -6.56
C ARG A 267 23.20 -25.42 -5.09
N ALA A 268 22.55 -24.31 -4.76
CA ALA A 268 22.13 -23.99 -3.39
C ALA A 268 21.07 -25.00 -2.87
N ALA A 269 20.12 -25.40 -3.71
CA ALA A 269 19.12 -26.42 -3.35
C ALA A 269 19.77 -27.79 -3.09
N THR A 270 20.74 -28.20 -3.94
CA THR A 270 21.52 -29.42 -3.69
C THR A 270 22.34 -29.33 -2.40
N ALA A 271 22.99 -28.19 -2.15
CA ALA A 271 23.76 -27.97 -0.91
C ALA A 271 22.87 -27.97 0.35
N ALA A 272 21.59 -27.58 0.22
CA ALA A 272 20.58 -27.66 1.28
C ALA A 272 19.93 -29.05 1.41
N GLY A 273 20.41 -30.06 0.67
CA GLY A 273 19.92 -31.43 0.74
C GLY A 273 18.60 -31.67 0.03
N ALA A 274 18.18 -30.80 -0.89
CA ALA A 274 16.98 -31.05 -1.70
C ALA A 274 17.20 -32.24 -2.64
N PRO A 275 16.28 -33.22 -2.69
CA PRO A 275 16.37 -34.33 -3.62
C PRO A 275 16.22 -33.85 -5.07
N ALA A 276 16.87 -34.53 -6.00
CA ALA A 276 16.86 -34.14 -7.42
C ALA A 276 15.45 -34.03 -8.01
N ALA A 277 14.51 -34.87 -7.53
CA ALA A 277 13.11 -34.82 -7.95
C ALA A 277 12.39 -33.51 -7.55
N GLU A 278 12.66 -32.97 -6.36
CA GLU A 278 12.07 -31.69 -5.90
C GLU A 278 12.68 -30.50 -6.65
N ILE A 279 13.99 -30.54 -6.90
CA ILE A 279 14.68 -29.53 -7.71
C ILE A 279 14.08 -29.48 -9.12
N GLU A 280 13.88 -30.64 -9.72
CA GLU A 280 13.28 -30.78 -11.05
C GLU A 280 11.81 -30.33 -11.07
N ALA A 281 11.03 -30.68 -10.03
CA ALA A 281 9.65 -30.22 -9.90
C ALA A 281 9.56 -28.69 -9.76
N ALA A 282 10.42 -28.06 -8.96
CA ALA A 282 10.50 -26.61 -8.81
C ALA A 282 10.90 -25.92 -10.12
N TYR A 283 11.86 -26.49 -10.86
CA TYR A 283 12.24 -26.01 -12.18
C TYR A 283 11.07 -26.07 -13.18
N ARG A 284 10.38 -27.21 -13.29
CA ARG A 284 9.21 -27.35 -14.19
C ARG A 284 8.06 -26.43 -13.82
N ALA A 285 7.74 -26.33 -12.52
CA ALA A 285 6.70 -25.42 -12.05
C ALA A 285 7.03 -23.97 -12.41
N GLY A 286 8.31 -23.58 -12.28
CA GLY A 286 8.78 -22.28 -12.71
C GLY A 286 8.72 -22.09 -14.23
N SER A 287 9.13 -23.07 -15.03
CA SER A 287 9.04 -22.96 -16.50
C SER A 287 7.59 -22.85 -17.01
N ASP A 288 6.63 -23.41 -16.27
CA ASP A 288 5.19 -23.25 -16.50
C ASP A 288 4.66 -21.85 -16.08
N GLY A 289 5.52 -20.96 -15.56
CA GLY A 289 5.17 -19.62 -15.09
C GLY A 289 4.59 -19.56 -13.67
N ARG A 290 4.65 -20.65 -12.88
CA ARG A 290 4.11 -20.66 -11.51
C ARG A 290 5.12 -20.10 -10.51
N TYR A 291 4.73 -19.07 -9.78
CA TYR A 291 5.48 -18.54 -8.63
C TYR A 291 5.11 -19.27 -7.34
N ARG A 292 6.04 -19.31 -6.39
CA ARG A 292 5.84 -19.84 -5.03
C ARG A 292 6.22 -18.80 -4.00
N HIS A 293 5.40 -18.67 -2.96
CA HIS A 293 5.66 -17.77 -1.83
C HIS A 293 6.17 -18.56 -0.63
N PRO A 294 7.02 -17.94 0.22
CA PRO A 294 7.42 -18.55 1.49
C PRO A 294 6.20 -18.76 2.38
N PRO A 295 6.16 -19.87 3.15
CA PRO A 295 5.10 -20.08 4.12
C PRO A 295 5.13 -18.94 5.14
N VAL A 296 3.99 -18.28 5.32
CA VAL A 296 3.81 -17.32 6.40
C VAL A 296 3.80 -18.12 7.71
N PRO A 297 4.61 -17.76 8.73
CA PRO A 297 4.58 -18.47 9.99
C PRO A 297 3.17 -18.35 10.59
N SER A 298 2.51 -19.49 10.78
CA SER A 298 1.22 -19.54 11.45
C SER A 298 1.41 -19.03 12.88
N ALA A 299 0.69 -17.99 13.27
CA ALA A 299 0.57 -17.59 14.68
C ALA A 299 0.16 -18.85 15.48
N HIS A 300 0.98 -19.24 16.45
CA HIS A 300 0.91 -20.53 17.11
C HIS A 300 -0.51 -20.84 17.62
N ALA A 301 -1.02 -22.02 17.25
CA ALA A 301 -2.13 -22.65 17.93
C ALA A 301 -1.69 -22.98 19.36
N ASP A 302 -2.20 -22.22 20.31
CA ASP A 302 -1.97 -22.39 21.74
C ASP A 302 -2.36 -23.81 22.19
N PRO A 303 -1.40 -24.67 22.61
CA PRO A 303 -1.67 -26.01 23.09
C PRO A 303 -1.92 -25.99 24.60
N GLY A 304 -2.81 -25.12 25.08
CA GLY A 304 -2.97 -24.86 26.52
C GLY A 304 -4.38 -25.02 27.08
N ARG A 305 -5.44 -25.10 26.26
CA ARG A 305 -6.81 -25.00 26.79
C ARG A 305 -7.43 -26.37 27.10
N ASN A 306 -6.99 -26.98 28.21
CA ASN A 306 -7.72 -28.05 28.87
C ASN A 306 -8.44 -27.51 30.13
N THR A 307 -9.67 -27.97 30.29
CA THR A 307 -10.62 -27.68 31.36
C THR A 307 -10.13 -28.20 32.71
N ASP A 308 -10.04 -27.36 33.75
CA ASP A 308 -10.62 -27.64 35.07
C ASP A 308 -10.53 -26.41 35.99
N SER A 309 -11.28 -26.52 37.07
CA SER A 309 -11.89 -25.54 37.94
C SER A 309 -11.01 -24.97 39.07
N THR A 310 -11.52 -23.87 39.64
CA THR A 310 -11.50 -23.48 41.06
C THR A 310 -10.26 -22.83 41.71
N PHE A 311 -10.56 -21.63 42.23
CA PHE A 311 -10.23 -21.10 43.58
C PHE A 311 -9.04 -20.13 43.79
N GLN A 312 -9.43 -19.02 44.45
CA GLN A 312 -8.74 -18.13 45.41
C GLN A 312 -7.73 -17.09 44.91
N ASP A 313 -8.26 -15.87 44.73
CA ASP A 313 -8.16 -14.78 45.72
C ASP A 313 -7.00 -14.87 46.73
N GLU A 314 -5.92 -14.13 46.50
CA GLU A 314 -5.14 -13.55 47.59
C GLU A 314 -4.43 -12.28 47.10
N THR A 315 -4.75 -11.19 47.81
CA THR A 315 -4.26 -9.82 47.65
C THR A 315 -2.86 -9.71 48.25
N THR A 316 -1.88 -9.21 47.49
CA THR A 316 -0.63 -8.69 48.07
C THR A 316 -0.04 -7.62 47.15
N THR A 317 -0.21 -6.36 47.56
CA THR A 317 0.52 -5.19 47.07
C THR A 317 1.98 -5.27 47.52
N PRO A 318 2.94 -4.86 46.68
CA PRO A 318 4.02 -4.04 47.21
C PRO A 318 4.26 -2.76 46.40
N ASP A 319 4.67 -1.79 47.20
CA ASP A 319 4.94 -0.38 46.99
C ASP A 319 6.31 -0.16 46.29
N ILE A 320 6.66 1.12 46.08
CA ILE A 320 8.00 1.71 45.78
C ILE A 320 8.31 1.93 44.25
N PRO A 321 9.05 2.99 43.82
CA PRO A 321 8.73 4.43 43.77
C PRO A 321 9.04 5.07 42.38
N ALA A 322 8.79 6.37 42.26
CA ALA A 322 9.00 7.19 41.06
C ALA A 322 10.46 7.66 40.78
N ARG A 323 10.66 8.07 39.52
CA ARG A 323 11.68 8.98 38.90
C ARG A 323 12.99 8.35 38.41
N GLN A 324 13.37 8.60 37.15
CA GLN A 324 14.00 9.85 36.65
C GLN A 324 14.13 9.86 35.12
N SER A 325 13.93 11.06 34.58
CA SER A 325 14.16 11.48 33.19
C SER A 325 15.65 11.61 32.87
N ALA A 326 16.03 11.33 31.62
CA ALA A 326 17.19 11.98 30.99
C ALA A 326 16.99 12.08 29.46
N ASP A 327 16.88 13.33 29.02
CA ASP A 327 17.11 13.80 27.65
C ASP A 327 18.51 13.42 27.15
N VAL A 328 18.65 13.06 25.87
CA VAL A 328 19.83 13.42 25.07
C VAL A 328 19.41 13.74 23.63
N ALA A 329 19.78 14.96 23.22
CA ALA A 329 19.59 15.53 21.91
C ALA A 329 20.58 15.02 20.86
N GLY A 330 20.11 15.00 19.60
CA GLY A 330 20.73 15.63 18.42
C GLY A 330 22.12 15.19 17.96
N VAL A 331 22.20 14.71 16.71
CA VAL A 331 23.32 14.99 15.80
C VAL A 331 22.82 15.13 14.36
N ASP A 332 23.23 16.25 13.76
CA ASP A 332 23.04 16.69 12.38
C ASP A 332 24.04 16.09 11.36
N ALA A 333 23.57 16.08 10.11
CA ALA A 333 24.25 16.45 8.86
C ALA A 333 25.25 15.53 8.09
N ALA A 334 25.01 15.55 6.76
CA ALA A 334 25.92 15.53 5.58
C ALA A 334 25.78 14.27 4.71
N SER A 335 25.12 14.27 3.53
CA SER A 335 25.30 15.01 2.26
C SER A 335 26.37 14.45 1.30
N SER A 336 26.02 14.47 0.00
CA SER A 336 26.82 14.22 -1.22
C SER A 336 26.79 12.78 -1.77
N GLY A 337 26.53 12.49 -3.06
CA GLY A 337 26.23 13.33 -4.22
C GLY A 337 26.30 12.52 -5.54
N ALA A 338 25.60 13.05 -6.56
CA ALA A 338 25.81 12.93 -8.01
C ALA A 338 25.47 11.63 -8.79
N GLY A 339 24.72 11.81 -9.89
CA GLY A 339 24.59 10.83 -10.98
C GLY A 339 23.36 10.99 -11.88
N THR A 340 23.16 12.15 -12.51
CA THR A 340 22.03 12.47 -13.41
C THR A 340 22.21 11.91 -14.82
N GLY A 341 21.25 11.11 -15.28
CA GLY A 341 20.98 10.82 -16.69
C GLY A 341 19.49 11.04 -16.96
N THR A 342 19.15 12.20 -17.53
CA THR A 342 17.78 12.63 -17.83
C THR A 342 17.33 12.11 -19.19
N ASP A 343 16.41 11.15 -19.20
CA ASP A 343 15.56 10.90 -20.36
C ASP A 343 14.43 11.93 -20.35
N VAL A 344 14.48 12.79 -21.37
CA VAL A 344 13.60 13.93 -21.58
C VAL A 344 12.27 13.44 -22.12
N TRP A 345 11.21 13.60 -21.32
CA TRP A 345 9.84 13.64 -21.84
C TRP A 345 9.69 14.93 -22.64
N VAL A 346 9.84 14.85 -23.97
CA VAL A 346 9.44 15.94 -24.86
C VAL A 346 7.92 15.98 -24.87
N ALA A 347 7.35 16.76 -23.96
CA ALA A 347 5.99 17.24 -24.07
C ALA A 347 5.97 18.30 -25.18
N ASP A 348 5.81 17.84 -26.43
CA ASP A 348 5.50 18.73 -27.53
C ASP A 348 4.03 19.14 -27.40
N GLY A 349 3.79 20.30 -26.80
CA GLY A 349 2.46 20.76 -26.45
C GLY A 349 2.49 22.01 -25.59
N ARG A 350 2.95 23.14 -26.16
CA ARG A 350 2.69 24.47 -25.58
C ARG A 350 1.18 24.68 -25.46
N SER A 351 0.64 24.39 -24.29
CA SER A 351 -0.76 24.66 -23.94
C SER A 351 -0.91 26.14 -23.58
N VAL A 352 -1.37 26.92 -24.56
CA VAL A 352 -1.71 28.35 -24.40
C VAL A 352 -3.05 28.45 -23.67
N CYS A 353 -3.06 28.18 -22.36
CA CYS A 353 -4.16 28.57 -21.47
C CYS A 353 -3.56 29.36 -20.27
N GLY A 354 -2.67 30.32 -20.52
CA GLY A 354 -2.12 31.23 -19.51
C GLY A 354 -2.74 32.63 -19.63
N GLY A 355 -3.83 32.88 -18.91
CA GLY A 355 -4.48 34.20 -18.86
C GLY A 355 -3.70 35.17 -17.99
N ARG A 356 -3.00 36.13 -18.62
CA ARG A 356 -2.41 37.29 -17.97
C ARG A 356 -3.52 38.31 -17.69
N GLY A 357 -3.82 38.56 -16.41
CA GLY A 357 -4.74 39.62 -15.99
C GLY A 357 -4.09 40.99 -16.16
N GLU A 358 -4.40 41.67 -17.26
CA GLU A 358 -4.01 43.07 -17.49
C GLU A 358 -5.02 44.00 -16.80
N ARG A 359 -4.57 44.70 -15.76
CA ARG A 359 -5.30 45.81 -15.15
C ARG A 359 -5.29 46.99 -16.13
N ALA A 360 -6.43 47.30 -16.72
CA ALA A 360 -6.66 48.60 -17.36
C ALA A 360 -6.99 49.63 -16.27
N ALA A 361 -6.01 50.47 -15.92
CA ALA A 361 -6.25 51.72 -15.21
C ALA A 361 -6.65 52.78 -16.24
N GLY A 362 -7.70 53.53 -15.93
CA GLY A 362 -8.29 54.54 -16.78
C GLY A 362 -7.36 55.75 -17.02
N GLY A 363 -7.49 56.31 -18.21
CA GLY A 363 -7.01 57.63 -18.57
C GLY A 363 -8.15 58.39 -19.25
N GLU A 364 -8.87 59.18 -18.46
CA GLU A 364 -9.79 60.21 -18.91
C GLU A 364 -9.01 61.30 -19.65
N GLY A 365 -9.23 61.44 -20.95
CA GLY A 365 -8.71 62.52 -21.78
C GLY A 365 -9.84 63.45 -22.19
N THR A 366 -10.01 64.53 -21.45
CA THR A 366 -10.81 65.70 -21.82
C THR A 366 -10.24 66.34 -23.08
N ARG A 367 -11.10 66.62 -24.07
CA ARG A 367 -10.80 67.52 -25.20
C ARG A 367 -11.67 68.77 -25.11
N SER A 368 -10.99 69.89 -25.32
CA SER A 368 -11.45 71.26 -25.46
C SER A 368 -12.38 71.48 -26.65
#